data_AF-A0A0A3IJ54-F1
#
_entry.id   AF-A0A0A3IJ54-F1
#
_cell.length_a   1.000
_cell.length_b   1.000
_cell.length_c   1.000
_cell.angle_alpha   90.00
_cell.angle_beta   90.00
_cell.angle_gamma   90.00
#
_symmetry.space_group_name_H-M   'P 1'
#
loop_
_entity.id
_entity.type
_entity.pdbx_description
1 polymer ?
#
loop_
_entity_poly.entity_id
_entity_poly.type
_entity_poly.pdbx_seq_one_letter_code
_entity_poly.pdbx_strand_id
1 'polypeptide(L)' 'MNELLDVTEVAKRLKCNRNKVYDLIKSGLLQGLKLGRMKVSTIELESFLVRNAGKDISDPYNVKEIERGECS' A
#
# COMPACT_ATOMS: atom_id res chain seq x y z
N MET A 1 10.89 14.50 6.81
CA MET A 1 10.62 14.16 8.22
C MET A 1 9.70 12.96 8.18
N ASN A 2 10.06 11.86 8.86
CA ASN A 2 9.40 10.58 8.64
C ASN A 2 8.37 10.38 9.75
N GLU A 3 7.11 10.25 9.34
CA GLU A 3 5.97 10.15 10.26
C GLU A 3 5.34 8.76 10.18
N LEU A 4 4.76 8.33 11.31
CA LEU A 4 3.98 7.10 11.42
C LEU A 4 2.49 7.43 11.30
N LEU A 5 1.87 6.93 10.23
CA LEU A 5 0.47 7.13 9.91
C LEU A 5 -0.38 5.97 10.42
N ASP A 6 -1.54 6.27 11.00
CA ASP A 6 -2.55 5.24 11.28
C ASP A 6 -3.22 4.75 9.98
N VAL A 7 -3.83 3.56 10.04
CA VAL A 7 -4.54 2.94 8.90
C VAL A 7 -5.54 3.88 8.22
N THR A 8 -6.21 4.73 9.00
CA THR A 8 -7.16 5.72 8.47
C THR A 8 -6.49 6.80 7.62
N GLU A 9 -5.30 7.28 8.01
CA GLU A 9 -4.58 8.28 7.22
C GLU A 9 -3.93 7.67 5.97
N VAL A 10 -3.44 6.44 6.08
CA VAL A 10 -2.98 5.67 4.91
C VAL A 10 -4.12 5.49 3.90
N ALA A 11 -5.30 5.10 4.38
CA ALA A 11 -6.49 4.93 3.54
C ALA A 11 -6.88 6.24 2.82
N LYS A 12 -6.83 7.38 3.51
CA LYS A 12 -7.06 8.70 2.91
C LYS A 12 -6.02 9.05 1.85
N ARG A 13 -4.73 8.81 2.12
CA ARG A 13 -3.64 9.09 1.16
C ARG A 13 -3.74 8.24 -0.10
N LEU A 14 -4.00 6.94 0.06
CA LEU A 14 -4.17 6.00 -1.04
C LEU A 14 -5.56 6.09 -1.70
N LYS A 15 -6.45 6.94 -1.18
CA LYS A 15 -7.86 7.05 -1.59
C LYS A 15 -8.55 5.68 -1.67
N CYS A 16 -8.31 4.83 -0.68
CA CYS A 16 -8.84 3.48 -0.61
C CYS A 16 -9.58 3.23 0.72
N ASN A 17 -10.25 2.09 0.83
CA ASN A 17 -10.94 1.71 2.05
C ASN A 17 -9.97 1.20 3.13
N ARG A 18 -10.30 1.44 4.40
CA ARG A 18 -9.52 0.94 5.56
C ARG A 18 -9.31 -0.58 5.50
N ASN A 19 -10.31 -1.33 5.05
CA ASN A 19 -10.19 -2.79 4.86
C ASN A 19 -9.10 -3.14 3.86
N LYS A 20 -9.03 -2.41 2.73
CA LYS A 20 -8.00 -2.60 1.71
C LYS A 20 -6.60 -2.40 2.29
N VAL A 21 -6.42 -1.41 3.15
CA VAL A 21 -5.13 -1.19 3.83
C VAL A 21 -4.79 -2.38 4.74
N TYR A 22 -5.75 -2.93 5.49
CA TYR A 22 -5.50 -4.14 6.27
C TYR A 22 -5.16 -5.35 5.39
N ASP A 23 -5.81 -5.50 4.23
CA ASP A 23 -5.49 -6.58 3.29
C ASP A 23 -4.10 -6.42 2.67
N LEU A 24 -3.67 -5.18 2.37
CA LEU A 24 -2.31 -4.88 1.94
C LEU A 24 -1.28 -5.24 3.02
N ILE A 25 -1.60 -4.99 4.29
CA ILE A 25 -0.71 -5.37 5.40
C ILE A 25 -0.68 -6.89 5.59
N LYS A 26 -1.84 -7.55 5.52
CA LYS A 26 -1.94 -9.02 5.67
C LYS A 26 -1.29 -9.79 4.52
N SER A 27 -1.37 -9.28 3.30
CA SER A 27 -0.68 -9.85 2.12
C SER A 27 0.84 -9.65 2.16
N GLY A 28 1.37 -8.87 3.11
CA GLY A 28 2.79 -8.52 3.17
C GLY A 28 3.19 -7.46 2.15
N LEU A 29 2.23 -6.91 1.40
CA LEU A 29 2.48 -5.82 0.46
C LEU A 29 2.73 -4.48 1.16
N LEU A 30 2.28 -4.27 2.38
CA LEU A 30 2.53 -3.03 3.12
C LEU A 30 3.05 -3.35 4.50
N GLN A 31 4.25 -2.89 4.84
CA GLN A 31 4.78 -3.13 6.18
C GLN A 31 4.17 -2.18 7.21
N GLY A 32 3.42 -2.76 8.15
CA GLY A 32 2.87 -2.07 9.31
C GLY A 32 3.63 -2.40 10.59
N LEU A 33 3.74 -1.42 11.47
CA LEU A 33 4.23 -1.53 12.84
C LEU A 33 3.04 -1.57 13.80
N LYS A 34 3.00 -2.57 14.69
CA LYS A 34 1.95 -2.69 15.71
C LYS A 34 2.46 -2.14 17.05
N LEU A 35 2.10 -0.90 17.38
CA LEU A 35 2.43 -0.22 18.64
C LEU A 35 1.17 -0.05 19.51
N GLY A 36 0.38 -1.11 19.62
CA GLY A 36 -1.00 -1.09 20.12
C GLY A 36 -2.00 -0.90 18.98
N ARG A 37 -1.86 0.18 18.20
CA ARG A 37 -2.54 0.36 16.90
C ARG A 37 -1.59 0.10 15.74
N MET A 38 -2.14 -0.26 14.59
CA MET A 38 -1.38 -0.48 13.37
C MET A 38 -0.98 0.88 12.78
N LYS A 39 0.33 1.09 12.63
CA LYS A 39 0.91 2.29 12.03
C LYS A 39 1.78 1.93 10.85
N VAL A 40 1.83 2.79 9.85
CA VAL A 40 2.64 2.64 8.64
C VAL A 40 3.55 3.86 8.52
N SER A 41 4.84 3.64 8.29
CA SER A 41 5.76 4.74 8.06
C SER A 41 5.49 5.38 6.70
N THR A 42 5.55 6.70 6.63
CA THR A 42 5.55 7.46 5.37
C THR A 42 6.58 6.95 4.37
N ILE A 43 7.76 6.54 4.85
CA ILE A 43 8.81 5.93 4.01
C ILE A 43 8.32 4.65 3.35
N GLU A 44 7.67 3.78 4.12
CA GLU A 44 7.17 2.49 3.61
C GLU A 44 6.02 2.72 2.63
N LEU A 45 5.20 3.74 2.86
CA LEU A 45 4.14 4.12 1.92
C LEU A 45 4.72 4.57 0.57
N GLU A 46 5.79 5.38 0.58
CA GLU A 46 6.45 5.80 -0.66
C GLU A 46 7.15 4.63 -1.36
N SER A 47 7.88 3.80 -0.62
CA SER A 47 8.49 2.57 -1.14
C SER A 47 7.45 1.63 -1.76
N PHE A 48 6.30 1.48 -1.10
CA PHE A 48 5.14 0.76 -1.61
C PHE A 48 4.61 1.33 -2.93
N LEU A 49 4.51 2.66 -3.07
CA LEU A 49 4.05 3.28 -4.31
C LEU A 49 5.04 3.04 -5.45
N VAL A 50 6.35 3.17 -5.20
CA VAL A 50 7.38 2.98 -6.21
C VAL A 50 7.46 1.51 -6.66
N ARG A 51 7.47 0.56 -5.73
CA ARG A 51 7.62 -0.88 -6.06
C ARG A 51 6.40 -1.51 -6.76
N ASN A 52 5.23 -0.89 -6.57
CA ASN A 52 3.96 -1.31 -7.18
C ASN A 52 3.51 -0.36 -8.30
N ALA A 53 4.33 0.63 -8.66
CA ALA A 53 4.05 1.47 -9.81
C ALA A 53 3.95 0.58 -11.07
N GLY A 54 2.85 0.70 -11.80
CA GLY A 54 2.58 -0.13 -12.98
C GLY A 54 2.12 -1.55 -12.68
N LYS A 55 1.76 -1.88 -11.42
CA LYS A 55 1.16 -3.17 -11.05
C LYS A 55 -0.29 -2.98 -10.64
N ASP A 56 -1.15 -3.91 -11.05
CA ASP A 56 -2.52 -4.01 -10.58
C ASP A 56 -2.48 -4.68 -9.20
N ILE A 57 -2.70 -3.84 -8.19
CA ILE A 57 -2.84 -4.22 -6.78
C ILE A 57 -4.31 -4.23 -6.36
N SER A 58 -5.22 -4.38 -7.33
CA SER A 58 -6.65 -4.53 -7.05
C SER A 58 -6.88 -5.75 -6.16
N ASP A 59 -6.12 -6.83 -6.37
CA ASP A 59 -6.04 -7.98 -5.49
C ASP A 59 -4.69 -8.02 -4.76
N PRO A 60 -4.65 -7.76 -3.44
CA PRO A 60 -3.40 -7.78 -2.65
C PRO A 60 -2.68 -9.15 -2.65
N TYR A 61 -3.41 -10.23 -2.92
CA TYR A 61 -2.87 -11.59 -2.98
C TYR A 61 -2.48 -12.01 -4.40
N ASN A 62 -2.84 -11.24 -5.40
CA ASN A 62 -2.62 -11.55 -6.80
C ASN A 62 -2.19 -10.27 -7.55
N VAL A 63 -1.00 -9.79 -7.22
CA VAL A 63 -0.42 -8.61 -7.88
C VAL A 63 -0.10 -8.98 -9.32
N LYS A 64 -0.77 -8.31 -10.26
CA LYS A 64 -0.50 -8.47 -11.69
C LYS A 64 0.30 -7.28 -12.18
N GLU A 65 1.07 -7.47 -13.23
CA GLU A 65 1.62 -6.33 -13.96
C GLU A 65 0.47 -5.69 -14.74
N ILE A 66 0.31 -4.37 -14.65
CA ILE A 66 -0.55 -3.67 -15.60
C ILE A 66 0.24 -3.74 -16.89
N GLU A 67 -0.14 -4.70 -17.73
CA GLU A 67 0.30 -4.78 -19.12
C GLU A 67 -0.02 -3.42 -19.73
N ARG A 68 0.98 -2.54 -19.75
CA ARG A 68 0.94 -1.35 -20.59
C ARG A 68 1.00 -1.94 -21.98
N GLY A 69 -0.17 -2.11 -22.59
CA GLY A 69 -0.31 -2.30 -24.01
C GLY A 69 0.71 -1.38 -24.69
N GLU A 70 1.62 -2.05 -25.38
CA GLU A 70 2.72 -1.62 -26.21
C GLU A 70 2.88 -0.11 -26.40
N CYS A 71 4.11 0.36 -26.19
CA CYS A 71 4.59 1.55 -26.87
C CYS A 71 4.50 1.26 -28.38
N SER A 72 3.44 1.71 -29.05
CA SER A 72 3.44 1.99 -30.49
C SER A 72 3.96 3.41 -30.73
#